data_AF-A0A8T5T3J2-F1
#
_entry.id   AF-A0A8T5T3J2-F1
#
_cell.length_a   1.000
_cell.length_b   1.000
_cell.length_c   1.000
_cell.angle_alpha   90.00
_cell.angle_beta   90.00
_cell.angle_gamma   90.00
#
_symmetry.space_group_name_H-M   'P 1'
#
loop_
_entity.id
_entity.type
_entity.pdbx_description
1 polymer ?
#
loop_
_entity_poly.entity_id
_entity_poly.type
_entity_poly.pdbx_seq_one_letter_code
_entity_poly.pdbx_strand_id
1 'polypeptide(L)'
;MSIIHFLKGLSMGRKLQSHEPLDRAHFALFQQIKGKTKTVGKLLPLLQDSDWNVRNAAASSIIFLASKYPEAKDEVLSHLHNIVETSSLSIKLSILEIIGKLKHYDSKPYLVKILEDSGYDLQYAAIRAIGYLDDVDVLYPLKNVVYVKDYITRRAALLSVIRITNSVNEDEILAKLTPHIHLIIESYIELNKLDEVMLKILDYGDEEAFPDMKGYSESEIVKLESLIETKDYSVEMYQNFAKLIYPTYFPIVETLE
;
A
#
# COMPACT_ATOMS: atom_id res chain seq x y z
N MET A 1 -35.12 19.09 19.14
CA MET A 1 -33.81 18.55 19.59
C MET A 1 -33.83 18.56 21.12
N SER A 2 -33.79 17.39 21.79
CA SER A 2 -33.99 17.30 23.25
C SER A 2 -32.82 17.93 24.04
N ILE A 3 -33.12 18.56 25.19
CA ILE A 3 -32.16 19.18 26.13
C ILE A 3 -31.03 18.21 26.53
N ILE A 4 -31.34 16.91 26.62
CA ILE A 4 -30.37 15.86 26.94
C ILE A 4 -29.33 15.70 25.81
N HIS A 5 -29.73 15.84 24.56
CA HIS A 5 -28.80 15.81 23.41
C HIS A 5 -27.93 17.07 23.35
N PHE A 6 -28.48 18.22 23.73
CA PHE A 6 -27.73 19.47 23.83
C PHE A 6 -26.66 19.43 24.94
N LEU A 7 -27.02 18.94 26.14
CA LEU A 7 -26.09 18.79 27.27
C LEU A 7 -24.99 17.74 27.00
N LYS A 8 -25.33 16.62 26.34
CA LYS A 8 -24.31 15.64 25.89
C LYS A 8 -23.38 16.22 24.82
N GLY A 9 -23.89 17.05 23.91
CA GLY A 9 -23.06 17.75 22.92
C GLY A 9 -22.10 18.77 23.54
N LEU A 10 -22.58 19.53 24.54
CA LEU A 10 -21.77 20.48 25.30
C LEU A 10 -20.66 19.79 26.12
N SER A 11 -20.96 18.62 26.69
CA SER A 11 -19.99 17.77 27.39
C SER A 11 -18.84 17.33 26.47
N MET A 12 -19.15 16.93 25.24
CA MET A 12 -18.14 16.42 24.30
C MET A 12 -17.22 17.51 23.74
N GLY A 13 -17.72 18.73 23.55
CA GLY A 13 -16.87 19.88 23.18
C GLY A 13 -15.80 20.19 24.24
N ARG A 14 -16.13 20.02 25.52
CA ARG A 14 -15.16 20.20 26.63
C ARG A 14 -14.12 19.07 26.67
N LYS A 15 -14.53 17.84 26.37
CA LYS A 15 -13.60 16.69 26.34
C LYS A 15 -12.50 16.84 25.29
N LEU A 16 -12.81 17.44 24.14
CA LEU A 16 -11.83 17.73 23.10
C LEU A 16 -10.68 18.64 23.60
N GLN A 17 -10.98 19.56 24.51
CA GLN A 17 -10.02 20.51 25.09
C GLN A 17 -9.54 20.08 26.48
N SER A 18 -9.84 18.84 26.90
CA SER A 18 -9.42 18.33 28.21
C SER A 18 -7.92 18.11 28.25
N HIS A 19 -7.31 18.37 29.40
CA HIS A 19 -5.90 18.06 29.64
C HIS A 19 -5.68 16.54 29.74
N GLU A 20 -6.71 15.79 30.15
CA GLU A 20 -6.70 14.33 30.25
C GLU A 20 -6.74 13.68 28.86
N PRO A 21 -5.72 12.89 28.47
CA PRO A 21 -5.70 12.22 27.16
C PRO A 21 -6.89 11.27 26.95
N LEU A 22 -7.34 10.61 28.01
CA LEU A 22 -8.47 9.69 27.95
C LEU A 22 -9.77 10.39 27.52
N ASP A 23 -10.00 11.64 27.94
CA ASP A 23 -11.17 12.41 27.52
C ASP A 23 -11.12 12.74 26.03
N ARG A 24 -9.95 13.14 25.52
CA ARG A 24 -9.74 13.46 24.11
C ARG A 24 -9.86 12.21 23.22
N ALA A 25 -9.31 11.09 23.67
CA ALA A 25 -9.44 9.80 22.99
C ALA A 25 -10.90 9.32 22.98
N HIS A 26 -11.61 9.41 24.11
CA HIS A 26 -13.04 9.09 24.19
C HIS A 26 -13.85 9.99 23.28
N PHE A 27 -13.58 11.30 23.25
CA PHE A 27 -14.21 12.21 22.28
C PHE A 27 -14.03 11.66 20.87
N ALA A 28 -12.80 11.35 20.45
CA ALA A 28 -12.51 10.85 19.12
C ALA A 28 -13.28 9.56 18.80
N LEU A 29 -13.25 8.56 19.66
CA LEU A 29 -13.95 7.28 19.45
C LEU A 29 -15.47 7.43 19.40
N PHE A 30 -16.04 8.29 20.24
CA PHE A 30 -17.48 8.53 20.25
C PHE A 30 -18.01 9.06 18.91
N GLN A 31 -17.16 9.72 18.12
CA GLN A 31 -17.52 10.20 16.79
C GLN A 31 -17.81 9.07 15.80
N GLN A 32 -17.37 7.84 16.03
CA GLN A 32 -17.76 6.71 15.19
C GLN A 32 -19.26 6.41 15.32
N ILE A 33 -19.85 6.63 16.50
CA ILE A 33 -21.27 6.35 16.77
C ILE A 33 -22.16 7.52 16.36
N LYS A 34 -21.74 8.76 16.66
CA LYS A 34 -22.59 9.97 16.52
C LYS A 34 -22.06 11.01 15.54
N GLY A 35 -20.86 10.82 15.00
CA GLY A 35 -20.22 11.76 14.09
C GLY A 35 -20.96 11.90 12.76
N LYS A 36 -20.84 13.09 12.20
CA LYS A 36 -21.28 13.45 10.84
C LYS A 36 -20.06 13.94 10.06
N THR A 37 -20.20 14.14 8.75
CA THR A 37 -19.16 14.69 7.86
C THR A 37 -18.46 15.91 8.48
N LYS A 38 -19.22 16.89 8.97
CA LYS A 38 -18.70 18.12 9.61
C LYS A 38 -17.87 17.90 10.88
N THR A 39 -17.89 16.71 11.46
CA THR A 39 -17.09 16.41 12.65
C THR A 39 -15.66 15.99 12.32
N VAL A 40 -15.39 15.61 11.06
CA VAL A 40 -14.05 15.20 10.61
C VAL A 40 -13.03 16.30 10.87
N GLY A 41 -13.36 17.56 10.56
CA GLY A 41 -12.50 18.71 10.85
C GLY A 41 -12.12 18.89 12.33
N LYS A 42 -12.93 18.38 13.27
CA LYS A 42 -12.61 18.42 14.72
C LYS A 42 -11.66 17.31 15.16
N LEU A 43 -11.54 16.25 14.37
CA LEU A 43 -10.64 15.12 14.64
C LEU A 43 -9.25 15.36 14.06
N LEU A 44 -9.14 16.12 12.97
CA LEU A 44 -7.85 16.36 12.29
C LEU A 44 -6.76 16.92 13.22
N PRO A 45 -7.03 17.90 14.11
CA PRO A 45 -6.00 18.39 15.03
C PRO A 45 -5.49 17.31 16.00
N LEU A 46 -6.32 16.32 16.34
CA LEU A 46 -5.95 15.25 17.28
C LEU A 46 -4.95 14.26 16.68
N LEU A 47 -4.71 14.30 15.36
CA LEU A 47 -3.64 13.52 14.72
C LEU A 47 -2.25 14.02 15.12
N GLN A 48 -2.14 15.23 15.65
CA GLN A 48 -0.90 15.82 16.16
C GLN A 48 -0.88 15.87 17.69
N ASP A 49 -1.81 15.20 18.37
CA ASP A 49 -1.85 15.16 19.84
C ASP A 49 -0.56 14.54 20.41
N SER A 50 -0.11 15.03 21.57
CA SER A 50 1.08 14.49 22.23
C SER A 50 0.91 13.04 22.65
N ASP A 51 -0.32 12.63 23.01
CA ASP A 51 -0.62 11.27 23.45
C ASP A 51 -0.91 10.34 22.27
N TRP A 52 -0.21 9.20 22.22
CA TRP A 52 -0.38 8.21 21.16
C TRP A 52 -1.82 7.70 21.06
N ASN A 53 -2.51 7.46 22.20
CA ASN A 53 -3.85 6.89 22.23
C ASN A 53 -4.87 7.84 21.62
N VAL A 54 -4.67 9.14 21.83
CA VAL A 54 -5.50 10.18 21.21
C VAL A 54 -5.28 10.20 19.70
N ARG A 55 -4.02 10.16 19.23
CA ARG A 55 -3.72 10.10 17.80
C ARG A 55 -4.35 8.88 17.13
N ASN A 56 -4.21 7.70 17.74
CA ASN A 56 -4.78 6.46 17.21
C ASN A 56 -6.31 6.45 17.21
N ALA A 57 -6.94 6.96 18.28
CA ALA A 57 -8.39 7.12 18.34
C ALA A 57 -8.89 8.06 17.24
N ALA A 58 -8.20 9.19 17.01
CA ALA A 58 -8.52 10.13 15.96
C ALA A 58 -8.37 9.50 14.57
N ALA A 59 -7.25 8.81 14.31
CA ALA A 59 -6.97 8.09 13.07
C ALA A 59 -8.08 7.09 12.74
N SER A 60 -8.41 6.22 13.71
CA SER A 60 -9.48 5.22 13.57
C SER A 60 -10.83 5.87 13.23
N SER A 61 -11.19 6.94 13.96
CA SER A 61 -12.45 7.64 13.74
C SER A 61 -12.51 8.40 12.41
N ILE A 62 -11.39 8.98 11.96
CA ILE A 62 -11.31 9.64 10.65
C ILE A 62 -11.50 8.61 9.53
N ILE A 63 -10.82 7.46 9.58
CA ILE A 63 -10.95 6.39 8.57
C ILE A 63 -12.40 5.89 8.53
N PHE A 64 -13.01 5.66 9.70
CA PHE A 64 -14.40 5.21 9.80
C PHE A 64 -15.36 6.24 9.19
N LEU A 65 -15.21 7.52 9.57
CA LEU A 65 -16.10 8.57 9.08
C LEU A 65 -15.90 8.86 7.59
N ALA A 66 -14.67 8.86 7.08
CA ALA A 66 -14.38 9.07 5.67
C ALA A 66 -14.83 7.89 4.79
N SER A 67 -14.87 6.67 5.35
CA SER A 67 -15.51 5.52 4.70
C SER A 67 -17.03 5.66 4.65
N LYS A 68 -17.64 6.21 5.71
CA LYS A 68 -19.08 6.43 5.81
C LYS A 68 -19.57 7.65 5.02
N TYR A 69 -18.74 8.68 4.89
CA TYR A 69 -19.00 9.96 4.25
C TYR A 69 -17.88 10.24 3.24
N PRO A 70 -17.95 9.64 2.03
CA PRO A 70 -16.89 9.77 1.03
C PRO A 70 -16.58 11.21 0.63
N GLU A 71 -17.56 12.13 0.73
CA GLU A 71 -17.39 13.55 0.45
C GLU A 71 -16.40 14.26 1.40
N ALA A 72 -16.03 13.64 2.53
CA ALA A 72 -15.00 14.16 3.43
C ALA A 72 -13.58 13.77 3.02
N LYS A 73 -13.41 12.82 2.08
CA LYS A 73 -12.09 12.23 1.78
C LYS A 73 -11.10 13.27 1.23
N ASP A 74 -11.54 14.15 0.34
CA ASP A 74 -10.69 15.18 -0.28
C ASP A 74 -10.15 16.17 0.78
N GLU A 75 -11.04 16.62 1.68
CA GLU A 75 -10.69 17.51 2.79
C GLU A 75 -9.70 16.83 3.73
N VAL A 76 -9.96 15.57 4.10
CA VAL A 76 -9.06 14.78 4.95
C VAL A 76 -7.70 14.64 4.28
N LEU A 77 -7.66 14.19 3.02
CA LEU A 77 -6.42 13.92 2.31
C LEU A 77 -5.53 15.17 2.25
N SER A 78 -6.12 16.32 1.92
CA SER A 78 -5.41 17.61 1.88
C SER A 78 -4.77 17.96 3.23
N HIS A 79 -5.47 17.73 4.33
CA HIS A 79 -4.91 17.95 5.68
C HIS A 79 -3.82 16.94 6.03
N LEU A 80 -3.99 15.66 5.67
CA LEU A 80 -2.98 14.64 5.93
C LEU A 80 -1.66 14.95 5.23
N HIS A 81 -1.68 15.39 3.97
CA HIS A 81 -0.48 15.83 3.25
C HIS A 81 0.24 16.95 4.01
N ASN A 82 -0.49 17.98 4.49
CA ASN A 82 0.10 19.06 5.27
C ASN A 82 0.74 18.59 6.60
N ILE A 83 0.13 17.61 7.27
CA ILE A 83 0.69 17.05 8.51
C ILE A 83 1.99 16.29 8.22
N VAL A 84 2.07 15.54 7.11
CA VAL A 84 3.30 14.83 6.71
C VAL A 84 4.45 15.80 6.47
N GLU A 85 4.22 16.98 5.90
CA GLU A 85 5.28 17.97 5.67
C GLU A 85 5.81 18.59 6.98
N THR A 86 4.92 18.85 7.94
CA THR A 86 5.21 19.71 9.10
C THR A 86 5.53 18.98 10.41
N SER A 87 5.30 17.67 10.48
CA SER A 87 5.35 16.92 11.75
C SER A 87 6.63 16.12 11.98
N SER A 88 6.81 15.59 13.19
CA SER A 88 7.89 14.64 13.52
C SER A 88 7.72 13.31 12.79
N LEU A 89 8.81 12.57 12.60
CA LEU A 89 8.81 11.27 11.90
C LEU A 89 7.75 10.30 12.43
N SER A 90 7.60 10.18 13.75
CA SER A 90 6.59 9.31 14.38
C SER A 90 5.17 9.64 13.93
N ILE A 91 4.83 10.93 13.81
CA ILE A 91 3.52 11.37 13.32
C ILE A 91 3.42 11.09 11.82
N LYS A 92 4.44 11.44 11.01
CA LYS A 92 4.45 11.20 9.56
C LYS A 92 4.14 9.73 9.23
N LEU A 93 4.77 8.79 9.93
CA LEU A 93 4.54 7.35 9.76
C LEU A 93 3.07 6.97 10.04
N SER A 94 2.48 7.49 11.11
CA SER A 94 1.05 7.27 11.41
C SER A 94 0.13 7.88 10.35
N ILE A 95 0.46 9.05 9.82
CA ILE A 95 -0.34 9.69 8.77
C ILE A 95 -0.31 8.90 7.47
N LEU A 96 0.86 8.38 7.05
CA LEU A 96 0.96 7.55 5.85
C LEU A 96 0.12 6.27 5.97
N GLU A 97 0.06 5.68 7.16
CA GLU A 97 -0.85 4.55 7.42
C GLU A 97 -2.33 4.94 7.24
N ILE A 98 -2.72 6.15 7.67
CA ILE A 98 -4.08 6.66 7.46
C ILE A 98 -4.34 6.86 5.97
N ILE A 99 -3.43 7.50 5.23
CA ILE A 99 -3.56 7.75 3.79
C ILE A 99 -3.81 6.42 3.05
N GLY A 100 -3.01 5.38 3.33
CA GLY A 100 -3.21 4.06 2.74
C GLY A 100 -4.59 3.46 3.07
N LYS A 101 -5.00 3.50 4.34
CA LYS A 101 -6.30 2.95 4.78
C LYS A 101 -7.51 3.73 4.26
N LEU A 102 -7.36 5.00 3.92
CA LEU A 102 -8.43 5.80 3.30
C LEU A 102 -8.74 5.34 1.87
N LYS A 103 -7.77 4.68 1.22
CA LYS A 103 -7.86 4.21 -0.18
C LYS A 103 -8.36 5.29 -1.12
N HIS A 104 -7.78 6.48 -0.99
CA HIS A 104 -8.11 7.61 -1.86
C HIS A 104 -7.07 7.69 -2.96
N TYR A 105 -7.46 7.38 -4.19
CA TYR A 105 -6.53 7.25 -5.32
C TYR A 105 -5.77 8.55 -5.64
N ASP A 106 -6.31 9.72 -5.31
CA ASP A 106 -5.61 11.01 -5.46
C ASP A 106 -4.38 11.14 -4.57
N SER A 107 -4.19 10.24 -3.59
CA SER A 107 -2.95 10.15 -2.83
C SER A 107 -1.79 9.51 -3.59
N LYS A 108 -2.05 8.82 -4.72
CA LYS A 108 -1.03 8.10 -5.52
C LYS A 108 0.19 8.96 -5.81
N PRO A 109 0.08 10.16 -6.41
CA PRO A 109 1.26 10.96 -6.78
C PRO A 109 2.07 11.38 -5.55
N TYR A 110 1.39 11.66 -4.43
CA TYR A 110 2.05 12.07 -3.20
C TYR A 110 2.82 10.90 -2.55
N LEU A 111 2.23 9.71 -2.52
CA LEU A 111 2.89 8.52 -1.99
C LEU A 111 4.09 8.10 -2.85
N VAL A 112 3.98 8.20 -4.18
CA VAL A 112 5.12 7.95 -5.10
C VAL A 112 6.23 8.96 -4.87
N LYS A 113 5.91 10.24 -4.69
CA LYS A 113 6.92 11.24 -4.34
C LYS A 113 7.67 10.89 -3.04
N ILE A 114 6.96 10.46 -1.99
CA ILE A 114 7.61 10.07 -0.73
C ILE A 114 8.49 8.82 -0.93
N LEU A 115 8.04 7.88 -1.75
CA LEU A 115 8.81 6.71 -2.12
C LEU A 115 10.15 7.06 -2.78
N GLU A 116 10.17 8.09 -3.63
CA GLU A 116 11.36 8.50 -4.39
C GLU A 116 12.27 9.45 -3.60
N ASP A 117 11.70 10.40 -2.86
CA ASP A 117 12.45 11.54 -2.30
C ASP A 117 12.83 11.40 -0.82
N SER A 118 12.40 10.34 -0.12
CA SER A 118 12.55 10.22 1.34
C SER A 118 13.57 9.16 1.79
N GLY A 119 13.96 9.21 3.06
CA GLY A 119 14.77 8.15 3.69
C GLY A 119 13.97 6.88 3.99
N TYR A 120 14.68 5.79 4.30
CA TYR A 120 14.15 4.43 4.43
C TYR A 120 12.86 4.30 5.27
N ASP A 121 12.76 4.97 6.42
CA ASP A 121 11.56 4.89 7.28
C ASP A 121 10.29 5.39 6.58
N LEU A 122 10.39 6.53 5.88
CA LEU A 122 9.27 7.12 5.16
C LEU A 122 8.99 6.36 3.86
N GLN A 123 10.02 5.88 3.16
CA GLN A 123 9.85 4.99 2.02
C GLN A 123 9.07 3.74 2.42
N TYR A 124 9.47 3.06 3.51
CA TYR A 124 8.78 1.88 4.02
C TYR A 124 7.30 2.15 4.31
N ALA A 125 6.99 3.29 4.94
CA ALA A 125 5.61 3.68 5.22
C ALA A 125 4.82 3.99 3.92
N ALA A 126 5.44 4.66 2.95
CA ALA A 126 4.84 4.94 1.66
C ALA A 126 4.56 3.66 0.87
N ILE A 127 5.50 2.70 0.83
CA ILE A 127 5.32 1.39 0.20
C ILE A 127 4.11 0.67 0.78
N ARG A 128 3.99 0.65 2.11
CA ARG A 128 2.83 0.05 2.77
C ARG A 128 1.53 0.76 2.43
N ALA A 129 1.53 2.10 2.42
CA ALA A 129 0.38 2.91 2.07
C ALA A 129 -0.07 2.66 0.62
N ILE A 130 0.88 2.60 -0.31
CA ILE A 130 0.68 2.25 -1.72
C ILE A 130 0.02 0.88 -1.84
N GLY A 131 0.53 -0.12 -1.12
CA GLY A 131 -0.07 -1.45 -1.10
C GLY A 131 -1.54 -1.45 -0.68
N TYR A 132 -1.95 -0.61 0.28
CA TYR A 132 -3.35 -0.52 0.70
C TYR A 132 -4.28 0.15 -0.32
N LEU A 133 -3.75 0.86 -1.32
CA LEU A 133 -4.58 1.44 -2.37
C LEU A 133 -5.27 0.38 -3.22
N ASP A 134 -4.71 -0.84 -3.28
CA ASP A 134 -5.24 -1.96 -4.10
C ASP A 134 -5.39 -1.56 -5.59
N ASP A 135 -4.49 -0.69 -6.07
CA ASP A 135 -4.48 -0.15 -7.43
C ASP A 135 -3.33 -0.78 -8.22
N VAL A 136 -3.59 -1.33 -9.40
CA VAL A 136 -2.54 -1.93 -10.25
C VAL A 136 -1.60 -0.87 -10.81
N ASP A 137 -2.07 0.38 -11.00
CA ASP A 137 -1.27 1.46 -11.58
C ASP A 137 0.01 1.77 -10.77
N VAL A 138 0.00 1.46 -9.47
CA VAL A 138 1.14 1.72 -8.58
C VAL A 138 2.20 0.60 -8.60
N LEU A 139 1.97 -0.49 -9.34
CA LEU A 139 2.99 -1.53 -9.53
C LEU A 139 4.21 -1.00 -10.28
N TYR A 140 4.04 -0.06 -11.21
CA TYR A 140 5.16 0.58 -11.91
C TYR A 140 6.10 1.33 -10.94
N PRO A 141 5.62 2.25 -10.08
CA PRO A 141 6.45 2.86 -9.04
C PRO A 141 7.18 1.86 -8.13
N LEU A 142 6.57 0.73 -7.79
CA LEU A 142 7.21 -0.29 -6.95
C LEU A 142 8.31 -1.08 -7.67
N LYS A 143 8.36 -1.06 -9.01
CA LYS A 143 9.31 -1.85 -9.80
C LYS A 143 10.76 -1.61 -9.42
N ASN A 144 11.17 -0.37 -9.22
CA ASN A 144 12.56 -0.07 -8.88
C ASN A 144 12.90 -0.43 -7.42
N VAL A 145 11.88 -0.46 -6.56
CA VAL A 145 12.02 -0.72 -5.13
C VAL A 145 12.23 -2.20 -4.86
N VAL A 146 11.65 -3.08 -5.66
CA VAL A 146 11.86 -4.53 -5.50
C VAL A 146 13.28 -4.99 -5.85
N TYR A 147 14.11 -4.13 -6.45
CA TYR A 147 15.50 -4.42 -6.80
C TYR A 147 16.51 -3.71 -5.89
N VAL A 148 16.07 -3.00 -4.85
CA VAL A 148 17.00 -2.31 -3.94
C VAL A 148 17.72 -3.30 -3.02
N LYS A 149 18.96 -2.95 -2.67
CA LYS A 149 19.81 -3.74 -1.77
C LYS A 149 19.21 -3.90 -0.38
N ASP A 150 18.55 -2.86 0.13
CA ASP A 150 17.94 -2.88 1.45
C ASP A 150 16.81 -3.93 1.53
N TYR A 151 17.03 -4.95 2.36
CA TYR A 151 16.14 -6.09 2.48
C TYR A 151 14.75 -5.71 3.00
N ILE A 152 14.67 -4.78 3.97
CA ILE A 152 13.40 -4.42 4.62
C ILE A 152 12.50 -3.70 3.61
N THR A 153 13.05 -2.74 2.88
CA THR A 153 12.36 -1.95 1.86
C THR A 153 11.95 -2.83 0.68
N ARG A 154 12.86 -3.67 0.17
CA ARG A 154 12.57 -4.64 -0.89
C ARG A 154 11.43 -5.59 -0.51
N ARG A 155 11.51 -6.21 0.66
CA ARG A 155 10.48 -7.12 1.16
C ARG A 155 9.14 -6.41 1.35
N ALA A 156 9.15 -5.18 1.84
CA ALA A 156 7.92 -4.39 1.95
C ALA A 156 7.27 -4.15 0.58
N ALA A 157 8.07 -3.84 -0.44
CA ALA A 157 7.58 -3.62 -1.80
C ALA A 157 6.94 -4.89 -2.37
N LEU A 158 7.59 -6.04 -2.21
CA LEU A 158 7.02 -7.32 -2.65
C LEU A 158 5.74 -7.70 -1.90
N LEU A 159 5.65 -7.41 -0.60
CA LEU A 159 4.40 -7.61 0.15
C LEU A 159 3.27 -6.68 -0.35
N SER A 160 3.60 -5.46 -0.76
CA SER A 160 2.65 -4.56 -1.41
C SER A 160 2.23 -5.05 -2.80
N VAL A 161 3.17 -5.56 -3.61
CA VAL A 161 2.86 -6.21 -4.90
C VAL A 161 1.89 -7.36 -4.69
N ILE A 162 2.17 -8.27 -3.75
CA ILE A 162 1.28 -9.40 -3.43
C ILE A 162 -0.13 -8.91 -3.04
N ARG A 163 -0.22 -7.87 -2.21
CA ARG A 163 -1.51 -7.30 -1.80
C ARG A 163 -2.30 -6.79 -3.01
N ILE A 164 -1.66 -5.99 -3.86
CA ILE A 164 -2.28 -5.40 -5.05
C ILE A 164 -2.68 -6.49 -6.05
N THR A 165 -1.81 -7.47 -6.28
CA THR A 165 -2.12 -8.62 -7.15
C THR A 165 -3.35 -9.38 -6.64
N ASN A 166 -3.42 -9.65 -5.33
CA ASN A 166 -4.56 -10.37 -4.73
C ASN A 166 -5.85 -9.55 -4.67
N SER A 167 -5.80 -8.23 -4.87
CA SER A 167 -7.01 -7.39 -4.96
C SER A 167 -7.57 -7.27 -6.38
N VAL A 168 -6.84 -7.75 -7.39
CA VAL A 168 -7.34 -7.74 -8.78
C VAL A 168 -8.46 -8.76 -8.94
N ASN A 169 -9.55 -8.36 -9.60
CA ASN A 169 -10.65 -9.27 -9.91
C ASN A 169 -10.19 -10.39 -10.84
N GLU A 170 -10.70 -11.61 -10.63
CA GLU A 170 -10.29 -12.81 -11.37
C GLU A 170 -10.34 -12.65 -12.90
N ASP A 171 -11.37 -11.96 -13.39
CA ASP A 171 -11.60 -11.71 -14.82
C ASP A 171 -10.65 -10.66 -15.42
N GLU A 172 -9.99 -9.86 -14.58
CA GLU A 172 -9.09 -8.78 -14.99
C GLU A 172 -7.61 -9.15 -14.82
N ILE A 173 -7.29 -10.27 -14.16
CA ILE A 173 -5.92 -10.70 -13.87
C ILE A 173 -5.05 -10.65 -15.12
N LEU A 174 -5.47 -11.31 -16.20
CA LEU A 174 -4.65 -11.43 -17.42
C LEU A 174 -4.41 -10.05 -18.05
N ALA A 175 -5.45 -9.25 -18.22
CA ALA A 175 -5.35 -7.92 -18.82
C ALA A 175 -4.49 -6.96 -17.98
N LYS A 176 -4.64 -6.98 -16.65
CA LYS A 176 -3.99 -6.01 -15.76
C LYS A 176 -2.60 -6.43 -15.32
N LEU A 177 -2.33 -7.72 -15.15
CA LEU A 177 -1.11 -8.20 -14.49
C LEU A 177 -0.07 -8.76 -15.45
N THR A 178 -0.43 -9.13 -16.69
CA THR A 178 0.54 -9.60 -17.70
C THR A 178 1.68 -8.59 -17.95
N PRO A 179 1.43 -7.27 -18.07
CA PRO A 179 2.51 -6.27 -18.20
C PRO A 179 3.45 -6.20 -17.00
N HIS A 180 3.05 -6.76 -15.85
CA HIS A 180 3.77 -6.74 -14.58
C HIS A 180 4.36 -8.10 -14.20
N ILE A 181 4.39 -9.08 -15.10
CA ILE A 181 4.81 -10.46 -14.81
C ILE A 181 6.18 -10.55 -14.14
N HIS A 182 7.15 -9.68 -14.46
CA HIS A 182 8.45 -9.69 -13.78
C HIS A 182 8.37 -9.39 -12.28
N LEU A 183 7.42 -8.57 -11.82
CA LEU A 183 7.20 -8.30 -10.39
C LEU A 183 6.55 -9.49 -9.69
N ILE A 184 5.72 -10.22 -10.41
CA ILE A 184 5.06 -11.43 -9.93
C ILE A 184 6.08 -12.57 -9.81
N ILE A 185 6.94 -12.74 -10.82
CA ILE A 185 8.09 -13.63 -10.80
C ILE A 185 9.01 -13.28 -9.62
N GLU A 186 9.32 -12.00 -9.39
CA GLU A 186 10.15 -11.57 -8.27
C GLU A 186 9.53 -11.95 -6.91
N SER A 187 8.22 -11.76 -6.78
CA SER A 187 7.47 -12.13 -5.58
C SER A 187 7.51 -13.65 -5.35
N TYR A 188 7.47 -14.45 -6.40
CA TYR A 188 7.63 -15.90 -6.31
C TYR A 188 9.06 -16.31 -5.93
N ILE A 189 10.07 -15.73 -6.58
CA ILE A 189 11.48 -16.00 -6.31
C ILE A 189 11.81 -15.72 -4.84
N GLU A 190 11.50 -14.53 -4.34
CA GLU A 190 11.89 -14.14 -2.98
C GLU A 190 10.95 -14.65 -1.88
N LEU A 191 9.63 -14.67 -2.13
CA LEU A 191 8.63 -14.91 -1.08
C LEU A 191 7.85 -16.22 -1.24
N ASN A 192 8.03 -16.92 -2.36
CA ASN A 192 7.28 -18.14 -2.71
C ASN A 192 5.76 -17.88 -2.68
N LYS A 193 5.34 -16.79 -3.32
CA LYS A 193 3.95 -16.32 -3.42
C LYS A 193 3.62 -15.97 -4.87
N LEU A 194 2.33 -15.95 -5.18
CA LEU A 194 1.77 -15.66 -6.52
C LEU A 194 2.10 -16.71 -7.59
N ASP A 195 2.44 -17.92 -7.18
CA ASP A 195 2.70 -19.07 -8.06
C ASP A 195 1.50 -19.37 -8.97
N GLU A 196 0.29 -19.46 -8.43
CA GLU A 196 -0.92 -19.70 -9.24
C GLU A 196 -1.20 -18.57 -10.24
N VAL A 197 -1.03 -17.31 -9.80
CA VAL A 197 -1.22 -16.12 -10.65
C VAL A 197 -0.17 -16.08 -11.76
N MET A 198 1.09 -16.38 -11.42
CA MET A 198 2.19 -16.45 -12.38
C MET A 198 1.92 -17.51 -13.44
N LEU A 199 1.56 -18.73 -13.03
CA LEU A 199 1.25 -19.82 -13.95
C LEU A 199 0.05 -19.49 -14.84
N LYS A 200 -1.01 -18.88 -14.28
CA LYS A 200 -2.18 -18.44 -15.05
C LYS A 200 -1.80 -17.39 -16.10
N ILE A 201 -0.95 -16.43 -15.77
CA ILE A 201 -0.46 -15.42 -16.72
C ILE A 201 0.39 -16.08 -17.81
N LEU A 202 1.30 -16.99 -17.45
CA LEU A 202 2.12 -17.67 -18.46
C LEU A 202 1.28 -18.52 -19.43
N ASP A 203 0.22 -19.17 -18.95
CA ASP A 203 -0.63 -20.06 -19.75
C ASP A 203 -1.63 -19.31 -20.63
N TYR A 204 -2.25 -18.25 -20.09
CA TYR A 204 -3.39 -17.58 -20.73
C TYR A 204 -3.19 -16.08 -21.00
N GLY A 205 -2.04 -15.52 -20.67
CA GLY A 205 -1.73 -14.10 -20.89
C GLY A 205 -1.76 -13.74 -22.37
N ASP A 206 -2.20 -12.51 -22.65
CA ASP A 206 -2.16 -11.95 -24.01
C ASP A 206 -0.69 -11.76 -24.44
N GLU A 207 -0.31 -12.40 -25.55
CA GLU A 207 1.06 -12.37 -26.08
C GLU A 207 1.57 -10.95 -26.31
N GLU A 208 0.70 -10.02 -26.74
CA GLU A 208 1.07 -8.64 -27.03
C GLU A 208 1.25 -7.79 -25.75
N ALA A 209 0.72 -8.25 -24.62
CA ALA A 209 0.77 -7.55 -23.33
C ALA A 209 1.99 -7.92 -22.48
N PHE A 210 2.74 -8.95 -22.86
CA PHE A 210 3.95 -9.33 -22.13
C PHE A 210 5.05 -8.27 -22.28
N PRO A 211 5.78 -7.96 -21.20
CA PRO A 211 6.94 -7.09 -21.27
C PRO A 211 8.12 -7.75 -21.98
N ASP A 212 9.11 -6.94 -22.34
CA ASP A 212 10.38 -7.41 -22.89
C ASP A 212 11.12 -8.35 -21.94
N MET A 213 12.01 -9.16 -22.50
CA MET A 213 12.86 -10.08 -21.75
C MET A 213 13.64 -9.39 -20.60
N LYS A 214 13.75 -10.10 -19.47
CA LYS A 214 14.60 -9.72 -18.33
C LYS A 214 15.63 -10.81 -18.05
N GLY A 215 16.80 -10.39 -17.58
CA GLY A 215 17.85 -11.29 -17.12
C GLY A 215 17.51 -11.95 -15.79
N TYR A 216 17.69 -13.27 -15.72
CA TYR A 216 17.55 -14.07 -14.49
C TYR A 216 18.78 -14.96 -14.30
N SER A 217 19.16 -15.16 -13.05
CA SER A 217 20.23 -16.09 -12.68
C SER A 217 19.81 -17.54 -12.96
N GLU A 218 20.79 -18.42 -13.15
CA GLU A 218 20.54 -19.85 -13.38
C GLU A 218 19.70 -20.46 -12.24
N SER A 219 19.96 -20.10 -10.99
CA SER A 219 19.17 -20.57 -9.84
C SER A 219 17.72 -20.11 -9.86
N GLU A 220 17.45 -18.89 -10.36
CA GLU A 220 16.08 -18.38 -10.49
C GLU A 220 15.34 -19.08 -11.62
N ILE A 221 16.01 -19.29 -12.76
CA ILE A 221 15.45 -20.03 -13.90
C ILE A 221 15.08 -21.44 -13.50
N VAL A 222 16.00 -22.19 -12.86
CA VAL A 222 15.73 -23.55 -12.37
C VAL A 222 14.55 -23.58 -11.40
N LYS A 223 14.44 -22.58 -10.52
CA LYS A 223 13.30 -22.48 -9.59
C LYS A 223 11.98 -22.25 -10.33
N LEU A 224 11.97 -21.41 -11.36
CA LEU A 224 10.79 -21.13 -12.17
C LEU A 224 10.38 -22.33 -13.03
N GLU A 225 11.34 -23.00 -13.67
CA GLU A 225 11.11 -24.23 -14.44
C GLU A 225 10.50 -25.32 -13.55
N SER A 226 11.04 -25.52 -12.35
CA SER A 226 10.50 -26.48 -11.39
C SER A 226 9.05 -26.18 -11.01
N LEU A 227 8.64 -24.90 -10.97
CA LEU A 227 7.24 -24.54 -10.73
C LEU A 227 6.36 -24.85 -11.95
N ILE A 228 6.82 -24.49 -13.15
CA ILE A 228 6.11 -24.75 -14.41
C ILE A 228 5.86 -26.25 -14.59
N GLU A 229 6.85 -27.09 -14.27
CA GLU A 229 6.76 -28.56 -14.34
C GLU A 229 5.74 -29.17 -13.37
N THR A 230 5.21 -28.41 -12.39
CA THR A 230 4.14 -28.89 -11.51
C THR A 230 2.77 -28.94 -12.20
N LYS A 231 2.63 -28.31 -13.37
CA LYS A 231 1.40 -28.29 -14.16
C LYS A 231 1.48 -29.28 -15.32
N ASP A 232 0.31 -29.65 -15.85
CA ASP A 232 0.24 -30.41 -17.09
C ASP A 232 0.91 -29.62 -18.22
N TYR A 233 1.50 -30.35 -19.16
CA TYR A 233 2.27 -29.75 -20.25
C TYR A 233 1.43 -28.76 -21.08
N SER A 234 1.83 -27.49 -21.08
CA SER A 234 1.25 -26.40 -21.88
C SER A 234 2.30 -25.78 -22.78
N VAL A 235 2.10 -25.83 -24.10
CA VAL A 235 3.06 -25.30 -25.07
C VAL A 235 3.17 -23.78 -24.94
N GLU A 236 2.02 -23.12 -24.76
CA GLU A 236 1.87 -21.69 -24.60
C GLU A 236 2.65 -21.19 -23.37
N MET A 237 2.53 -21.91 -22.25
CA MET A 237 3.26 -21.57 -21.01
C MET A 237 4.77 -21.56 -21.22
N TYR A 238 5.33 -22.60 -21.85
CA TYR A 238 6.77 -22.66 -22.12
C TYR A 238 7.22 -21.62 -23.15
N GLN A 239 6.42 -21.33 -24.17
CA GLN A 239 6.72 -20.29 -25.15
C GLN A 239 6.74 -18.90 -24.50
N ASN A 240 5.74 -18.57 -23.69
CA ASN A 240 5.67 -17.31 -22.97
C ASN A 240 6.79 -17.19 -21.94
N PHE A 241 7.11 -18.26 -21.22
CA PHE A 241 8.24 -18.29 -20.30
C PHE A 241 9.57 -18.00 -21.03
N ALA A 242 9.82 -18.68 -22.16
CA ALA A 242 11.03 -18.47 -22.96
C ALA A 242 11.12 -17.07 -23.58
N LYS A 243 10.00 -16.40 -23.86
CA LYS A 243 9.95 -15.01 -24.34
C LYS A 243 10.27 -13.98 -23.26
N LEU A 244 10.18 -14.34 -21.97
CA LEU A 244 10.34 -13.41 -20.86
C LEU A 244 11.73 -13.42 -20.22
N ILE A 245 12.50 -14.48 -20.43
CA ILE A 245 13.73 -14.70 -19.68
C ILE A 245 14.93 -14.84 -20.62
N TYR A 246 16.08 -14.32 -20.19
CA TYR A 246 17.36 -14.77 -20.70
C TYR A 246 18.31 -15.08 -19.52
N PRO A 247 19.15 -16.11 -19.64
CA PRO A 247 20.10 -16.45 -18.60
C PRO A 247 21.19 -15.37 -18.49
N THR A 248 21.39 -14.86 -17.28
CA THR A 248 22.55 -14.03 -16.98
C THR A 248 23.71 -14.93 -16.58
N TYR A 249 24.64 -15.13 -17.50
CA TYR A 249 25.94 -15.73 -17.20
C TYR A 249 26.73 -14.69 -16.39
N PHE A 250 27.09 -15.02 -15.14
CA PHE A 250 27.71 -14.18 -14.10
C PHE A 250 26.75 -13.40 -13.19
N PRO A 251 26.76 -13.63 -11.86
CA PRO A 251 26.24 -12.65 -10.91
C PRO A 251 27.13 -11.39 -11.00
N ILE A 252 26.53 -10.21 -10.94
CA ILE A 252 27.28 -8.96 -10.77
C ILE A 252 28.05 -9.10 -9.44
N VAL A 253 29.32 -9.47 -9.53
CA VAL A 253 30.26 -9.24 -8.45
C VAL A 253 30.42 -7.72 -8.43
N GLU A 254 29.69 -7.05 -7.52
CA GLU A 254 29.94 -5.64 -7.20
C GLU A 254 31.43 -5.53 -6.84
N THR A 255 32.25 -5.10 -7.80
CA THR A 255 33.61 -4.68 -7.51
C THR A 255 33.49 -3.47 -6.60
N LEU A 256 33.87 -3.68 -5.34
CA LEU A 256 34.11 -2.62 -4.36
C LEU A 256 35.14 -1.64 -4.94
N GLU A 257 34.69 -0.46 -5.34
CA GLU A 257 35.51 0.75 -5.43
C GLU A 257 34.88 1.86 -4.58
#